data_AF-A0A434SKT2-F1
#
_entry.id   AF-A0A434SKT2-F1
#
_cell.length_a   1.000
_cell.length_b   1.000
_cell.length_c   1.000
_cell.angle_alpha   90.00
_cell.angle_beta   90.00
_cell.angle_gamma   90.00
#
_symmetry.space_group_name_H-M   'P 1'
#
loop_
_entity.id
_entity.type
_entity.pdbx_description
1 polymer ?
#
loop_
_entity_poly.entity_id
_entity_poly.type
_entity_poly.pdbx_seq_one_letter_code
_entity_poly.pdbx_strand_id
1 'polypeptide(L)'
;MTSWLSRPLAKVIFLAASLSASVANAAPPQTAAPPSGTVKSTHGAWSIICDTPAGATSEQCVMMQNVVAEDRPEMGLSVVVLRTADNKAEILRVLAPLGVLLPNGLGLNVDGKDIGRAYFVRCFQDGCYAEVILEKPLLDTLKNGTSATFIVFQTPEEGIGIPVDLKGFAEGFSALP
;
A
#
# COMPACT_ATOMS: atom_id res chain seq x y z
N MET A 1 88.38 -9.18 -19.18
CA MET A 1 89.10 -9.04 -17.89
C MET A 1 88.96 -7.60 -17.42
N THR A 2 87.92 -7.29 -16.64
CA THR A 2 87.86 -6.08 -15.81
C THR A 2 86.66 -6.24 -14.87
N SER A 3 86.93 -6.40 -13.59
CA SER A 3 85.94 -6.30 -12.52
C SER A 3 86.59 -5.59 -11.35
N TRP A 4 85.73 -4.94 -10.54
CA TRP A 4 85.96 -4.37 -9.21
C TRP A 4 86.48 -2.91 -9.18
N LEU A 5 85.95 -1.98 -8.37
CA LEU A 5 84.93 -2.07 -7.32
C LEU A 5 84.39 -0.68 -6.92
N SER A 6 83.21 -0.70 -6.30
CA SER A 6 82.76 0.09 -5.13
C SER A 6 82.36 1.56 -5.29
N ARG A 7 81.08 1.83 -4.95
CA ARG A 7 80.63 3.03 -4.22
C ARG A 7 79.31 2.73 -3.46
N PRO A 8 78.99 3.48 -2.39
CA PRO A 8 78.47 2.92 -1.14
C PRO A 8 76.95 3.06 -0.91
N LEU A 9 76.49 2.30 0.10
CA LEU A 9 75.19 2.30 0.79
C LEU A 9 74.48 3.68 0.84
N ALA A 10 73.29 3.75 0.23
CA ALA A 10 72.29 4.75 0.56
C ALA A 10 71.21 4.11 1.46
N LYS A 11 71.11 4.59 2.70
CA LYS A 11 70.01 4.28 3.62
C LYS A 11 68.72 4.90 3.07
N VAL A 12 67.79 4.06 2.62
CA VAL A 12 66.43 4.47 2.26
C VAL A 12 65.57 4.46 3.53
N ILE A 13 65.16 5.64 3.96
CA ILE A 13 64.19 5.85 5.04
C ILE A 13 62.80 5.57 4.45
N PHE A 14 62.16 4.47 4.88
CA PHE A 14 60.78 4.17 4.53
C PHE A 14 59.84 5.00 5.41
N LEU A 15 59.20 6.02 4.83
CA LEU A 15 58.02 6.66 5.38
C LEU A 15 56.83 5.68 5.28
N ALA A 16 56.29 5.25 6.41
CA ALA A 16 55.06 4.48 6.47
C ALA A 16 53.87 5.40 6.15
N ALA A 17 53.27 5.23 4.96
CA ALA A 17 52.01 5.87 4.59
C ALA A 17 50.84 5.15 5.27
N SER A 18 50.15 5.85 6.16
CA SER A 18 48.93 5.40 6.83
C SER A 18 47.75 5.42 5.87
N LEU A 19 47.34 4.24 5.40
CA LEU A 19 46.13 4.02 4.61
C LEU A 19 44.88 4.24 5.49
N SER A 20 44.13 5.31 5.23
CA SER A 20 42.83 5.55 5.87
C SER A 20 41.75 4.75 5.12
N ALA A 21 41.31 3.63 5.71
CA ALA A 21 40.16 2.86 5.20
C ALA A 21 38.86 3.60 5.55
N SER A 22 38.18 4.12 4.52
CA SER A 22 36.85 4.71 4.66
C SER A 22 35.82 3.59 4.74
N VAL A 23 35.24 3.36 5.92
CA VAL A 23 34.11 2.44 6.10
C VAL A 23 32.85 3.12 5.57
N ALA A 24 32.31 2.61 4.45
CA ALA A 24 31.01 3.02 3.94
C ALA A 24 29.91 2.48 4.87
N ASN A 25 29.25 3.37 5.59
CA ASN A 25 28.12 3.07 6.46
C ASN A 25 26.88 2.72 5.59
N ALA A 26 26.73 1.44 5.23
CA ALA A 26 25.51 0.93 4.63
C ALA A 26 24.39 0.91 5.69
N ALA A 27 23.41 1.80 5.57
CA ALA A 27 22.21 1.75 6.41
C ALA A 27 21.38 0.51 6.05
N PRO A 28 20.81 -0.21 7.04
CA PRO A 28 19.99 -1.39 6.78
C PRO A 28 18.67 -1.00 6.06
N PRO A 29 18.15 -1.86 5.19
CA PRO A 29 16.88 -1.62 4.49
C PRO A 29 15.73 -1.57 5.50
N GLN A 30 15.00 -0.46 5.53
CA GLN A 30 13.76 -0.33 6.29
C GLN A 30 12.70 -1.22 5.66
N THR A 31 12.42 -2.35 6.31
CA THR A 31 11.27 -3.20 6.00
C THR A 31 10.01 -2.48 6.49
N ALA A 32 9.06 -2.21 5.59
CA ALA A 32 7.76 -1.66 5.97
C ALA A 32 7.08 -2.60 6.98
N ALA A 33 6.69 -2.05 8.14
CA ALA A 33 6.01 -2.82 9.17
C ALA A 33 4.62 -3.28 8.68
N PRO A 34 4.17 -4.50 9.03
CA PRO A 34 2.81 -4.93 8.75
C PRO A 34 1.79 -3.98 9.41
N PRO A 35 0.57 -3.85 8.86
CA PRO A 35 -0.45 -2.96 9.40
C PRO A 35 -0.70 -3.26 10.88
N SER A 36 -0.62 -2.22 11.70
CA SER A 36 -0.52 -2.28 13.16
C SER A 36 -1.84 -2.57 13.88
N GLY A 37 -2.79 -3.29 13.27
CA GLY A 37 -4.13 -3.49 13.83
C GLY A 37 -4.42 -4.91 14.31
N THR A 38 -5.28 -5.01 15.33
CA THR A 38 -5.83 -6.30 15.82
C THR A 38 -7.17 -6.57 15.14
N VAL A 39 -7.34 -7.77 14.56
CA VAL A 39 -8.63 -8.22 14.03
C VAL A 39 -9.62 -8.44 15.19
N LYS A 40 -10.75 -7.71 15.18
CA LYS A 40 -11.80 -7.82 16.21
C LYS A 40 -12.93 -8.76 15.82
N SER A 41 -13.27 -8.81 14.53
CA SER A 41 -14.33 -9.68 14.00
C SER A 41 -14.19 -9.87 12.50
N THR A 42 -14.76 -10.94 11.96
CA THR A 42 -14.80 -11.23 10.52
C THR A 42 -16.24 -11.53 10.09
N HIS A 43 -16.64 -11.00 8.93
CA HIS A 43 -17.97 -11.11 8.35
C HIS A 43 -17.81 -11.46 6.86
N GLY A 44 -17.93 -12.75 6.52
CA GLY A 44 -17.59 -13.21 5.17
C GLY A 44 -16.11 -12.95 4.84
N ALA A 45 -15.85 -12.25 3.74
CA ALA A 45 -14.50 -11.85 3.34
C ALA A 45 -13.98 -10.59 4.06
N TRP A 46 -14.83 -9.91 4.83
CA TRP A 46 -14.51 -8.63 5.46
C TRP A 46 -14.02 -8.80 6.89
N SER A 47 -12.96 -8.09 7.27
CA SER A 47 -12.42 -8.09 8.63
C SER A 47 -12.51 -6.69 9.25
N ILE A 48 -12.98 -6.60 10.49
CA ILE A 48 -12.89 -5.41 11.31
C ILE A 48 -11.54 -5.43 12.02
N ILE A 49 -10.71 -4.44 11.73
CA ILE A 49 -9.36 -4.31 12.25
C ILE A 49 -9.28 -2.98 12.96
N CYS A 50 -8.79 -2.99 14.19
CA CYS A 50 -8.67 -1.79 14.99
C CYS A 50 -7.24 -1.59 15.48
N ASP A 51 -6.83 -0.33 15.54
CA ASP A 51 -5.55 0.11 16.07
C ASP A 51 -5.74 1.44 16.81
N THR A 52 -4.76 1.87 17.60
CA THR A 52 -4.68 3.21 18.17
C THR A 52 -3.51 3.95 17.51
N PRO A 53 -3.74 4.70 16.41
CA PRO A 53 -2.69 5.42 15.72
C PRO A 53 -1.93 6.37 16.65
N ALA A 54 -0.65 6.64 16.35
CA ALA A 54 0.16 7.55 17.13
C ALA A 54 -0.50 8.95 17.22
N GLY A 55 -0.72 9.44 18.44
CA GLY A 55 -1.38 10.72 18.70
C GLY A 55 -2.91 10.66 18.71
N ALA A 56 -3.53 9.51 18.44
CA ALA A 56 -4.96 9.33 18.63
C ALA A 56 -5.31 9.14 20.12
N THR A 57 -6.43 9.71 20.54
CA THR A 57 -6.96 9.56 21.92
C THR A 57 -7.88 8.35 22.08
N SER A 58 -8.23 7.68 20.98
CA SER A 58 -9.13 6.53 20.96
C SER A 58 -8.73 5.55 19.87
N GLU A 59 -9.14 4.29 20.05
CA GLU A 59 -9.01 3.23 19.05
C GLU A 59 -9.79 3.64 17.78
N GLN A 60 -9.22 3.33 16.62
CA GLN A 60 -9.80 3.56 15.31
C GLN A 60 -9.93 2.21 14.61
N CYS A 61 -11.12 1.94 14.10
CA CYS A 61 -11.44 0.69 13.43
C CYS A 61 -11.71 0.92 11.95
N VAL A 62 -11.34 -0.06 11.15
CA VAL A 62 -11.65 -0.13 9.73
C VAL A 62 -12.25 -1.48 9.40
N MET A 63 -13.12 -1.52 8.40
CA MET A 63 -13.58 -2.74 7.76
C MET A 63 -12.79 -2.93 6.47
N MET A 64 -12.13 -4.07 6.30
CA MET A 64 -11.17 -4.27 5.22
C MET A 64 -11.32 -5.61 4.52
N GLN A 65 -11.06 -5.61 3.21
CA GLN A 65 -10.84 -6.80 2.40
C GLN A 65 -9.62 -6.55 1.50
N ASN A 66 -8.67 -7.50 1.50
CA ASN A 66 -7.56 -7.49 0.54
C ASN A 66 -7.89 -8.47 -0.58
N VAL A 67 -7.70 -8.04 -1.82
CA VAL A 67 -8.03 -8.81 -3.02
C VAL A 67 -6.90 -8.70 -4.03
N VAL A 68 -6.85 -9.63 -4.98
CA VAL A 68 -5.91 -9.63 -6.11
C VAL A 68 -6.66 -9.93 -7.40
N ALA A 69 -6.15 -9.43 -8.53
CA ALA A 69 -6.65 -9.87 -9.83
C ALA A 69 -6.36 -11.36 -10.03
N GLU A 70 -7.29 -12.07 -10.68
CA GLU A 70 -7.14 -13.50 -10.96
C GLU A 70 -5.97 -13.77 -11.91
N ASP A 71 -5.84 -12.98 -12.97
CA ASP A 71 -4.81 -13.14 -14.01
C ASP A 71 -3.52 -12.37 -13.73
N ARG A 72 -3.54 -11.46 -12.74
CA ARG A 72 -2.43 -10.55 -12.40
C ARG A 72 -2.21 -10.49 -10.88
N PRO A 73 -1.62 -11.52 -10.24
CA PRO A 73 -1.47 -11.58 -8.78
C PRO A 73 -0.68 -10.43 -8.17
N GLU A 74 0.16 -9.75 -8.96
CA GLU A 74 0.87 -8.53 -8.58
C GLU A 74 -0.04 -7.30 -8.46
N MET A 75 -1.25 -7.36 -9.02
CA MET A 75 -2.28 -6.33 -8.95
C MET A 75 -3.25 -6.63 -7.81
N GLY A 76 -2.85 -6.25 -6.59
CA GLY A 76 -3.67 -6.36 -5.39
C GLY A 76 -4.30 -5.02 -4.98
N LEU A 77 -5.49 -5.07 -4.37
CA LEU A 77 -6.12 -3.90 -3.74
C LEU A 77 -6.37 -4.18 -2.26
N SER A 78 -6.27 -3.12 -1.46
CA SER A 78 -6.88 -3.09 -0.12
C SER A 78 -8.11 -2.19 -0.15
N VAL A 79 -9.27 -2.78 0.05
CA VAL A 79 -10.56 -2.08 0.08
C VAL A 79 -10.94 -1.87 1.53
N VAL A 80 -11.04 -0.61 1.94
CA VAL A 80 -11.16 -0.19 3.33
C VAL A 80 -12.38 0.72 3.49
N VAL A 81 -13.25 0.42 4.44
CA VAL A 81 -14.29 1.32 4.91
C VAL A 81 -13.96 1.78 6.32
N LEU A 82 -14.04 3.08 6.55
CA LEU A 82 -13.73 3.69 7.84
C LEU A 82 -14.71 4.81 8.17
N ARG A 83 -14.90 5.08 9.46
CA ARG A 83 -15.61 6.28 9.93
C ARG A 83 -14.57 7.37 10.25
N THR A 84 -14.90 8.62 9.96
CA THR A 84 -14.06 9.74 10.38
C THR A 84 -14.02 9.81 11.92
N ALA A 85 -12.93 10.34 12.48
CA ALA A 85 -12.77 10.44 13.94
C ALA A 85 -13.88 11.27 14.62
N ASP A 86 -14.52 12.19 13.88
CA ASP A 86 -15.67 12.96 14.36
C ASP A 86 -17.03 12.29 14.08
N ASN A 87 -17.03 11.08 13.52
CA ASN A 87 -18.21 10.27 13.16
C ASN A 87 -19.21 10.98 12.23
N LYS A 88 -18.76 11.91 11.40
CA LYS A 88 -19.63 12.64 10.48
C LYS A 88 -19.69 12.07 9.07
N ALA A 89 -18.73 11.25 8.69
CA ALA A 89 -18.69 10.64 7.38
C ALA A 89 -18.12 9.23 7.44
N GLU A 90 -18.68 8.35 6.63
CA GLU A 90 -18.09 7.09 6.25
C GLU A 90 -17.33 7.26 4.93
N ILE A 91 -16.14 6.68 4.86
CA ILE A 91 -15.24 6.79 3.71
C ILE A 91 -14.98 5.39 3.18
N LEU A 92 -15.15 5.21 1.88
CA LEU A 92 -14.60 4.08 1.14
C LEU A 92 -13.24 4.52 0.57
N ARG A 93 -12.20 3.84 1.03
CA ARG A 93 -10.81 4.05 0.62
C ARG A 93 -10.30 2.79 -0.04
N VAL A 94 -9.71 2.94 -1.22
CA VAL A 94 -9.04 1.84 -1.91
C VAL A 94 -7.58 2.19 -2.08
N LEU A 95 -6.72 1.31 -1.59
CA LEU A 95 -5.29 1.34 -1.84
C LEU A 95 -5.00 0.45 -3.06
N ALA A 96 -4.52 1.09 -4.12
CA ALA A 96 -4.03 0.44 -5.32
C ALA A 96 -2.49 0.47 -5.35
N PRO A 97 -1.83 -0.45 -6.08
CA PRO A 97 -0.39 -0.48 -6.18
C PRO A 97 0.13 0.73 -6.96
N LEU A 98 1.45 0.92 -6.95
CA LEU A 98 2.09 1.95 -7.79
C LEU A 98 2.05 1.57 -9.28
N GLY A 99 2.12 2.58 -10.15
CA GLY A 99 2.09 2.39 -11.60
C GLY A 99 0.69 2.47 -12.24
N VAL A 100 -0.31 2.91 -11.48
CA VAL A 100 -1.67 3.16 -11.99
C VAL A 100 -1.76 4.46 -12.81
N LEU A 101 -2.66 4.46 -13.79
CA LEU A 101 -2.93 5.59 -14.67
C LEU A 101 -3.90 6.58 -14.00
N LEU A 102 -3.33 7.63 -13.43
CA LEU A 102 -4.08 8.64 -12.66
C LEU A 102 -5.24 9.31 -13.43
N PRO A 103 -5.10 9.70 -14.72
CA PRO A 103 -6.20 10.36 -15.45
C PRO A 103 -7.48 9.52 -15.55
N ASN A 104 -7.34 8.19 -15.61
CA ASN A 104 -8.49 7.28 -15.73
C ASN A 104 -9.17 7.01 -14.38
N GLY A 105 -8.43 7.16 -13.27
CA GLY A 105 -8.91 6.85 -11.93
C GLY A 105 -9.15 5.36 -11.68
N LEU A 106 -9.87 5.06 -10.61
CA LEU A 106 -10.31 3.75 -10.21
C LEU A 106 -11.79 3.57 -10.56
N GLY A 107 -12.10 2.63 -11.45
CA GLY A 107 -13.48 2.28 -11.80
C GLY A 107 -14.12 1.35 -10.77
N LEU A 108 -15.45 1.40 -10.65
CA LEU A 108 -16.23 0.50 -9.82
C LEU A 108 -17.45 -0.01 -10.60
N ASN A 109 -17.59 -1.32 -10.66
CA ASN A 109 -18.79 -2.01 -11.10
C ASN A 109 -19.35 -2.84 -9.94
N VAL A 110 -20.68 -2.90 -9.78
CA VAL A 110 -21.34 -3.77 -8.80
C VAL A 110 -22.40 -4.58 -9.53
N ASP A 111 -22.31 -5.91 -9.43
CA ASP A 111 -23.22 -6.86 -10.07
C ASP A 111 -23.50 -6.58 -11.57
N GLY A 112 -22.46 -6.18 -12.30
CA GLY A 112 -22.54 -5.87 -13.73
C GLY A 112 -22.93 -4.41 -14.04
N LYS A 113 -23.33 -3.62 -13.04
CA LYS A 113 -23.68 -2.19 -13.22
C LYS A 113 -22.47 -1.29 -12.98
N ASP A 114 -22.18 -0.42 -13.94
CA ASP A 114 -21.19 0.65 -13.78
C ASP A 114 -21.67 1.69 -12.76
N ILE A 115 -20.87 1.88 -11.71
CA ILE A 115 -21.12 2.87 -10.64
C ILE A 115 -20.38 4.17 -10.92
N GLY A 116 -19.31 4.12 -11.72
CA GLY A 116 -18.48 5.26 -12.06
C GLY A 116 -17.03 5.10 -11.61
N ARG A 117 -16.35 6.24 -11.44
CA ARG A 117 -14.91 6.29 -11.18
C ARG A 117 -14.56 7.25 -10.06
N ALA A 118 -13.57 6.88 -9.26
CA ALA A 118 -12.96 7.73 -8.26
C ALA A 118 -11.55 8.13 -8.69
N TYR A 119 -11.15 9.37 -8.44
CA TYR A 119 -9.78 9.81 -8.70
C TYR A 119 -8.85 9.38 -7.58
N PHE A 120 -7.61 9.05 -7.94
CA PHE A 120 -6.54 8.89 -6.96
C PHE A 120 -6.17 10.26 -6.41
N VAL A 121 -6.32 10.43 -5.09
CA VAL A 121 -6.09 11.72 -4.43
C VAL A 121 -4.66 11.91 -3.99
N ARG A 122 -3.98 10.81 -3.62
CA ARG A 122 -2.61 10.81 -3.10
C ARG A 122 -1.93 9.48 -3.41
N CYS A 123 -0.61 9.50 -3.58
CA CYS A 123 0.19 8.29 -3.61
C CYS A 123 1.35 8.41 -2.63
N PHE A 124 1.66 7.31 -1.95
CA PHE A 124 2.77 7.13 -1.03
C PHE A 124 3.61 5.93 -1.47
N GLN A 125 4.61 5.54 -0.68
CA GLN A 125 5.49 4.42 -1.03
C GLN A 125 4.78 3.07 -1.07
N ASP A 126 3.66 2.94 -0.37
CA ASP A 126 2.83 1.75 -0.27
C ASP A 126 1.71 1.69 -1.32
N GLY A 127 1.45 2.77 -2.05
CA GLY A 127 0.50 2.78 -3.16
C GLY A 127 -0.25 4.09 -3.36
N CYS A 128 -1.23 4.05 -4.26
CA CYS A 128 -2.10 5.16 -4.60
C CYS A 128 -3.49 4.98 -3.99
N TYR A 129 -3.99 6.04 -3.38
CA TYR A 129 -5.22 6.07 -2.61
C TYR A 129 -6.33 6.73 -3.42
N ALA A 130 -7.43 6.01 -3.63
CA ALA A 130 -8.70 6.57 -4.08
C ALA A 130 -9.66 6.60 -2.89
N GLU A 131 -10.29 7.74 -2.64
CA GLU A 131 -11.17 7.94 -1.48
C GLU A 131 -12.47 8.61 -1.94
N VAL A 132 -13.61 8.07 -1.50
CA VAL A 132 -14.93 8.66 -1.69
C VAL A 132 -15.71 8.64 -0.39
N ILE A 133 -16.57 9.64 -0.20
CA ILE A 133 -17.57 9.59 0.86
C ILE A 133 -18.58 8.51 0.49
N LEU A 134 -18.88 7.63 1.44
CA LEU A 134 -19.77 6.51 1.25
C LEU A 134 -21.23 6.96 1.44
N GLU A 135 -21.70 7.77 0.50
CA GLU A 135 -23.06 8.29 0.53
C GLU A 135 -24.09 7.16 0.46
N LYS A 136 -25.28 7.43 1.01
CA LYS A 136 -26.37 6.45 1.13
C LYS A 136 -26.61 5.63 -0.15
N PRO A 137 -26.68 6.20 -1.38
CA PRO A 137 -26.91 5.40 -2.59
C PRO A 137 -25.80 4.37 -2.87
N LEU A 138 -24.54 4.75 -2.67
CA LEU A 138 -23.41 3.85 -2.86
C LEU A 138 -23.35 2.81 -1.74
N LEU A 139 -23.57 3.23 -0.49
CA LEU A 139 -23.64 2.34 0.66
C LEU A 139 -24.73 1.27 0.47
N ASP A 140 -25.93 1.67 0.07
CA ASP A 140 -27.05 0.76 -0.18
C ASP A 140 -26.73 -0.18 -1.36
N THR A 141 -26.03 0.31 -2.39
CA THR A 141 -25.56 -0.53 -3.51
C THR A 141 -24.59 -1.62 -3.03
N LEU A 142 -23.61 -1.27 -2.18
CA LEU A 142 -22.63 -2.23 -1.67
C LEU A 142 -23.24 -3.21 -0.65
N LYS A 143 -24.17 -2.75 0.19
CA LYS A 143 -24.88 -3.61 1.16
C LYS A 143 -25.75 -4.66 0.51
N ASN A 144 -26.40 -4.32 -0.59
CA ASN A 144 -27.34 -5.21 -1.28
C ASN A 144 -26.69 -5.97 -2.45
N GLY A 145 -25.45 -5.62 -2.80
CA GLY A 145 -24.73 -6.25 -3.91
C GLY A 145 -24.12 -7.59 -3.52
N THR A 146 -23.76 -8.39 -4.52
CA THR A 146 -23.11 -9.70 -4.31
C THR A 146 -21.63 -9.68 -4.65
N SER A 147 -21.24 -8.92 -5.68
CA SER A 147 -19.86 -8.74 -6.07
C SER A 147 -19.62 -7.32 -6.57
N ALA A 148 -18.49 -6.75 -6.17
CA ALA A 148 -17.94 -5.55 -6.76
C ALA A 148 -16.73 -5.93 -7.63
N THR A 149 -16.50 -5.18 -8.70
CA THR A 149 -15.27 -5.26 -9.48
C THR A 149 -14.67 -3.87 -9.53
N PHE A 150 -13.51 -3.71 -8.89
CA PHE A 150 -12.70 -2.51 -9.09
C PHE A 150 -11.91 -2.65 -10.37
N ILE A 151 -11.80 -1.56 -11.13
CA ILE A 151 -11.12 -1.54 -12.41
C ILE A 151 -9.95 -0.58 -12.32
N VAL A 152 -8.75 -1.12 -12.39
CA VAL A 152 -7.49 -0.37 -12.36
C VAL A 152 -6.95 -0.26 -13.78
N PHE A 153 -6.40 0.89 -14.15
CA PHE A 153 -5.78 1.10 -15.45
C PHE A 153 -4.27 1.29 -15.28
N GLN A 154 -3.46 0.61 -16.09
CA GLN A 154 -2.02 0.89 -16.22
C GLN A 154 -1.71 1.66 -17.51
N THR A 155 -2.49 1.42 -18.55
CA THR A 155 -2.51 2.16 -19.82
C THR A 155 -3.95 2.54 -20.19
N PRO A 156 -4.19 3.51 -21.09
CA PRO A 156 -5.54 3.91 -21.46
C PRO A 156 -6.39 2.76 -22.03
N GLU A 157 -5.76 1.78 -22.67
CA GLU A 157 -6.39 0.67 -23.36
C GLU A 157 -6.59 -0.58 -22.47
N GLU A 158 -5.93 -0.64 -21.31
CA GLU A 158 -5.87 -1.81 -20.45
C GLU A 158 -6.52 -1.56 -19.09
N GLY A 159 -7.75 -2.06 -18.93
CA GLY A 159 -8.45 -2.13 -17.65
C GLY A 159 -8.32 -3.52 -17.03
N ILE A 160 -7.82 -3.58 -15.80
CA ILE A 160 -7.66 -4.80 -15.01
C ILE A 160 -8.78 -4.83 -13.98
N GLY A 161 -9.70 -5.79 -14.14
CA GLY A 161 -10.78 -6.04 -13.20
C GLY A 161 -10.30 -6.85 -11.99
N ILE A 162 -10.61 -6.38 -10.79
CA ILE A 162 -10.24 -7.00 -9.53
C ILE A 162 -11.53 -7.26 -8.74
N PRO A 163 -11.97 -8.53 -8.64
CA PRO A 163 -13.21 -8.86 -7.96
C PRO A 163 -13.09 -8.70 -6.45
N VAL A 164 -14.17 -8.27 -5.83
CA VAL A 164 -14.36 -8.10 -4.39
C VAL A 164 -15.66 -8.77 -4.00
N ASP A 165 -15.62 -9.62 -2.98
CA ASP A 165 -16.81 -10.27 -2.45
C ASP A 165 -17.58 -9.29 -1.56
N LEU A 166 -18.86 -9.04 -1.86
CA LEU A 166 -19.71 -8.18 -1.03
C LEU A 166 -20.51 -8.97 0.02
N LYS A 167 -20.42 -10.30 0.04
CA LYS A 167 -21.01 -11.11 1.10
C LYS A 167 -20.38 -10.75 2.45
N GLY A 168 -21.22 -10.44 3.43
CA GLY A 168 -20.78 -9.99 4.75
C GLY A 168 -20.51 -8.48 4.84
N PHE A 169 -20.60 -7.73 3.73
CA PHE A 169 -20.36 -6.28 3.75
C PHE A 169 -21.35 -5.55 4.65
N ALA A 170 -22.64 -5.89 4.56
CA ALA A 170 -23.67 -5.22 5.35
C ALA A 170 -23.50 -5.47 6.84
N GLU A 171 -23.24 -6.73 7.22
CA GLU A 171 -22.98 -7.15 8.61
C GLU A 171 -21.70 -6.51 9.15
N GLY A 172 -20.62 -6.55 8.36
CA GLY A 172 -19.35 -5.92 8.71
C GLY A 172 -19.49 -4.40 8.88
N PHE A 173 -20.19 -3.73 7.97
CA PHE A 173 -20.41 -2.28 8.05
C PHE A 173 -21.22 -1.90 9.30
N SER A 174 -22.23 -2.73 9.65
CA SER A 174 -23.00 -2.55 10.88
C SER A 174 -22.19 -2.83 12.15
N ALA A 175 -21.20 -3.72 12.09
CA ALA A 175 -20.30 -4.04 13.19
C ALA A 175 -19.12 -3.05 13.34
N LEU A 176 -18.86 -2.22 12.33
CA LEU A 176 -17.86 -1.16 12.40
C LEU A 176 -18.28 -0.14 13.46
N PRO A 177 -17.47 0.12 14.51
CA PRO A 177 -17.78 1.11 15.55
C PRO A 177 -17.64 2.55 15.06
#